data_AF-A0A1B7N8W7-F1
#
_entry.id   AF-A0A1B7N8W7-F1
#
_cell.length_a   1.000
_cell.length_b   1.000
_cell.length_c   1.000
_cell.angle_alpha   90.00
_cell.angle_beta   90.00
_cell.angle_gamma   90.00
#
_symmetry.space_group_name_H-M   'P 1'
#
loop_
_entity.id
_entity.type
_entity.pdbx_description
1 polymer ?
#
loop_
_entity_poly.entity_id
_entity_poly.type
_entity_poly.pdbx_seq_one_letter_code
_entity_poly.pdbx_strand_id
1 'polypeptide(L)'
;MENFILCHPRSSSGQNPNRAIVVKCDVPQTIPRDHVLLEVDRFGFSANNITYQALGEAPHFRYFDFHHLPEADGVSSKTHGLTPVWGFGTIIKSTHPEVQAGERVYGYFAPVRYLLLPVSPRVNKYAFFVPRPHLPPDRRPYNQVTRCAGDPLYDPSPIAEDLTMLYRPLFWTSFWFEDWLNSSDYKGGSTQIMISSASSKTAFCLAYLICRRNSSQGSSRRVIGLTSTKNLDFTRRLALYDDVYDYESFDTSLDANYAKGKWIYVDIAGSDTLNTRVCDHLRLHGNTGLVARIVLGLTNVLPSTTGSSFDRWAKNDLSVTSASEVLPGADPEFEHFFMPEWFAIRTRQLSISTITQMQKDAWTRLMSDCQTWGVSLRRVCGPKQVKAAYEEIVRKGLVPQEAFIWSLWEETSEAKL
;
A
#
# COMPACT_ATOMS: atom_id res chain seq x y z
N MET A 1 11.79 30.58 -0.78
CA MET A 1 10.66 29.76 -0.30
C MET A 1 11.22 28.77 0.71
N GLU A 2 10.50 28.52 1.81
CA GLU A 2 10.95 27.60 2.86
C GLU A 2 10.39 26.20 2.63
N ASN A 3 11.25 25.20 2.64
CA ASN A 3 10.88 23.80 2.51
C ASN A 3 10.92 23.12 3.88
N PHE A 4 9.77 22.72 4.40
CA PHE A 4 9.70 21.85 5.56
C PHE A 4 9.70 20.40 5.11
N ILE A 5 10.43 19.56 5.83
CA ILE A 5 10.69 18.17 5.48
C ILE A 5 10.52 17.31 6.73
N LEU A 6 9.66 16.29 6.66
CA LEU A 6 9.59 15.24 7.68
C LEU A 6 10.52 14.09 7.26
N CYS A 7 11.50 13.75 8.11
CA CYS A 7 12.43 12.67 7.86
C CYS A 7 12.61 11.79 9.09
N HIS A 8 13.17 10.59 8.89
CA HIS A 8 13.41 9.62 9.95
C HIS A 8 14.87 9.22 9.95
N PRO A 9 15.48 8.98 11.14
CA PRO A 9 16.80 8.39 11.19
C PRO A 9 16.81 7.02 10.53
N ARG A 10 17.88 6.75 9.77
CA ARG A 10 18.18 5.43 9.23
C ARG A 10 18.48 4.47 10.37
N SER A 11 18.07 3.21 10.25
CA SER A 11 18.37 2.18 11.26
C SER A 11 19.88 1.97 11.39
N SER A 12 20.64 2.14 10.30
CA SER A 12 22.10 2.11 10.27
C SER A 12 22.79 3.29 10.96
N SER A 13 22.07 4.36 11.30
CA SER A 13 22.66 5.59 11.86
C SER A 13 23.00 5.51 13.35
N GLY A 14 22.55 4.47 14.06
CA GLY A 14 22.66 4.35 15.52
C GLY A 14 21.70 5.25 16.30
N GLN A 15 20.90 6.07 15.63
CA GLN A 15 19.84 6.88 16.24
C GLN A 15 18.53 6.10 16.34
N ASN A 16 17.60 6.55 17.19
CA ASN A 16 16.29 5.93 17.31
C ASN A 16 15.46 6.16 16.03
N PRO A 17 15.16 5.12 15.22
CA PRO A 17 14.44 5.28 13.95
C PRO A 17 13.01 5.75 14.17
N ASN A 18 12.45 5.57 15.37
CA ASN A 18 11.09 5.98 15.71
C ASN A 18 10.96 7.46 16.08
N ARG A 19 12.05 8.24 16.05
CA ARG A 19 12.03 9.68 16.36
C ARG A 19 12.04 10.50 15.06
N ALA A 20 10.87 10.90 14.58
CA ALA A 20 10.78 11.78 13.41
C ALA A 20 11.40 13.16 13.67
N ILE A 21 11.99 13.72 12.63
CA ILE A 21 12.58 15.06 12.64
C ILE A 21 11.90 15.88 11.55
N VAL A 22 11.56 17.12 11.90
CA VAL A 22 11.16 18.13 10.94
C VAL A 22 12.33 19.08 10.76
N VAL A 23 12.85 19.15 9.55
CA VAL A 23 13.88 20.12 9.17
C VAL A 23 13.32 21.18 8.24
N LYS A 24 13.94 22.35 8.30
CA LYS A 24 13.68 23.48 7.43
C LYS A 24 14.91 23.70 6.57
N CYS A 25 14.73 23.77 5.26
CA CYS A 25 15.78 24.13 4.31
C CYS A 25 15.23 25.11 3.26
N ASP A 26 16.12 25.74 2.50
CA ASP A 26 15.72 26.59 1.40
C ASP A 26 15.34 25.77 0.16
N VAL A 27 14.33 26.26 -0.56
CA VAL A 27 14.01 25.73 -1.90
C VAL A 27 15.06 26.21 -2.90
N PRO A 28 15.57 25.33 -3.79
CA PRO A 28 16.54 25.73 -4.82
C PRO A 28 16.03 26.89 -5.67
N GLN A 29 16.84 27.95 -5.83
CA GLN A 29 16.47 29.11 -6.67
C GLN A 29 16.44 28.75 -8.17
N THR A 30 17.39 27.92 -8.60
CA THR A 30 17.47 27.35 -9.94
C THR A 30 17.10 25.88 -9.88
N ILE A 31 16.41 25.38 -10.92
CA ILE A 31 16.14 23.95 -11.08
C ILE A 31 16.88 23.43 -12.31
N PRO A 32 17.41 22.20 -12.30
CA PRO A 32 18.18 21.66 -13.42
C PRO A 32 17.30 21.50 -14.67
N ARG A 33 17.92 21.23 -15.84
CA ARG A 33 17.20 20.88 -17.07
C ARG A 33 16.38 19.61 -16.87
N ASP A 34 15.21 19.51 -17.51
CA ASP A 34 14.34 18.33 -17.47
C ASP A 34 13.90 17.98 -16.04
N HIS A 35 13.59 18.99 -15.23
CA HIS A 35 13.10 18.84 -13.86
C HIS A 35 11.81 19.64 -13.64
N VAL A 36 11.06 19.21 -12.63
CA VAL A 36 9.91 19.94 -12.11
C VAL A 36 10.11 20.20 -10.62
N LEU A 37 9.69 21.38 -10.18
CA LEU A 37 9.50 21.69 -8.78
C LEU A 37 8.01 21.57 -8.47
N LEU A 38 7.69 20.61 -7.61
CA LEU A 38 6.35 20.29 -7.18
C LEU A 38 6.09 20.92 -5.81
N GLU A 39 5.00 21.65 -5.67
CA GLU A 39 4.42 21.96 -4.36
C GLU A 39 3.57 20.76 -3.93
N VAL A 40 3.94 20.09 -2.84
CA VAL A 40 3.20 18.93 -2.33
C VAL A 40 2.15 19.44 -1.34
N ASP A 41 0.88 19.35 -1.71
CA ASP A 41 -0.22 19.92 -0.94
C ASP A 41 -0.56 19.05 0.27
N ARG A 42 -0.75 17.75 0.01
CA ARG A 42 -1.12 16.77 1.03
C ARG A 42 -0.79 15.35 0.60
N PHE A 43 -0.69 14.47 1.58
CA PHE A 43 -0.36 13.07 1.38
C PHE A 43 -1.07 12.17 2.40
N GLY A 44 -1.37 10.94 2.00
CA GLY A 44 -1.93 9.93 2.87
C GLY A 44 -0.87 9.34 3.79
N PHE A 45 -1.21 9.11 5.06
CA PHE A 45 -0.38 8.39 6.02
C PHE A 45 -1.11 7.20 6.63
N SER A 46 -0.46 6.05 6.64
CA SER A 46 -1.03 4.77 7.09
C SER A 46 0.05 3.79 7.56
N ALA A 47 -0.35 2.56 7.89
CA ALA A 47 0.57 1.51 8.34
C ALA A 47 1.64 1.20 7.28
N ASN A 48 1.31 1.36 6.00
CA ASN A 48 2.27 1.21 4.92
C ASN A 48 3.47 2.15 5.04
N ASN A 49 3.27 3.39 5.51
CA ASN A 49 4.38 4.33 5.65
C ASN A 49 5.31 3.92 6.79
N ILE A 50 4.79 3.30 7.85
CA ILE A 50 5.60 2.68 8.90
C ILE A 50 6.39 1.50 8.34
N THR A 51 5.76 0.64 7.52
CA THR A 51 6.45 -0.44 6.80
C THR A 51 7.53 0.10 5.86
N TYR A 52 7.27 1.19 5.13
CA TYR A 52 8.23 1.80 4.22
C TYR A 52 9.45 2.32 4.98
N GLN A 53 9.24 2.96 6.12
CA GLN A 53 10.32 3.40 6.99
C GLN A 53 11.14 2.21 7.52
N ALA A 54 10.48 1.15 7.99
CA ALA A 54 11.16 -0.04 8.50
C ALA A 54 11.98 -0.75 7.43
N LEU A 55 11.48 -0.78 6.20
CA LEU A 55 12.15 -1.37 5.03
C LEU A 55 13.00 -0.33 4.27
N GLY A 56 13.29 0.82 4.88
CA GLY A 56 13.98 1.94 4.27
C GLY A 56 15.35 1.58 3.69
N GLU A 57 16.07 0.70 4.39
CA GLU A 57 17.43 0.24 4.04
C GLU A 57 17.48 -1.23 3.61
N ALA A 58 16.34 -1.92 3.60
CA ALA A 58 16.26 -3.31 3.16
C ALA A 58 16.69 -3.38 1.68
N PRO A 59 17.68 -4.23 1.30
CA PRO A 59 18.29 -4.20 -0.03
C PRO A 59 17.32 -4.33 -1.20
N HIS A 60 16.21 -5.06 -1.01
CA HIS A 60 15.17 -5.23 -2.02
C HIS A 60 14.22 -4.01 -2.13
N PHE A 61 13.93 -3.33 -1.03
CA PHE A 61 12.89 -2.29 -0.99
C PHE A 61 13.45 -0.88 -1.14
N ARG A 62 14.51 -0.56 -0.37
CA ARG A 62 15.25 0.70 -0.43
C ARG A 62 14.36 1.94 -0.42
N TYR A 63 13.34 1.97 0.44
CA TYR A 63 12.35 3.06 0.43
C TYR A 63 12.97 4.44 0.71
N PHE A 64 14.05 4.52 1.50
CA PHE A 64 14.76 5.78 1.74
C PHE A 64 15.51 6.33 0.52
N ASP A 65 15.70 5.52 -0.52
CA ASP A 65 16.41 5.91 -1.73
C ASP A 65 15.45 6.40 -2.83
N PHE A 66 14.13 6.47 -2.56
CA PHE A 66 13.17 7.01 -3.51
C PHE A 66 13.28 8.52 -3.69
N HIS A 67 13.62 9.27 -2.64
CA HIS A 67 13.73 10.72 -2.74
C HIS A 67 15.02 11.21 -2.13
N HIS A 68 15.62 12.21 -2.77
CA HIS A 68 16.81 12.84 -2.23
C HIS A 68 16.42 13.71 -1.03
N LEU A 69 17.06 13.45 0.11
CA LEU A 69 16.97 14.31 1.29
C LEU A 69 18.05 15.40 1.18
N PRO A 70 17.68 16.70 1.12
CA PRO A 70 18.65 17.78 1.17
C PRO A 70 19.45 17.73 2.48
N GLU A 71 20.72 18.08 2.41
CA GLU A 71 21.58 18.21 3.59
C GLU A 71 21.17 19.46 4.39
N ALA A 72 21.01 19.31 5.70
CA ALA A 72 20.64 20.37 6.64
C ALA A 72 21.30 20.13 8.00
N ASP A 73 21.27 21.12 8.89
CA ASP A 73 21.88 21.00 10.21
C ASP A 73 21.33 19.78 10.98
N GLY A 74 22.23 18.86 11.34
CA GLY A 74 21.89 17.63 12.06
C GLY A 74 21.21 16.53 11.22
N VAL A 75 20.97 16.75 9.92
CA VAL A 75 20.29 15.79 9.04
C VAL A 75 21.04 15.64 7.71
N SER A 76 21.46 14.41 7.43
CA SER A 76 22.11 14.04 6.17
C SER A 76 21.47 12.82 5.55
N SER A 77 21.59 12.70 4.23
CA SER A 77 21.16 11.51 3.47
C SER A 77 21.81 10.20 3.95
N LYS A 78 22.97 10.29 4.61
CA LYS A 78 23.67 9.15 5.24
C LYS A 78 23.05 8.68 6.55
N THR A 79 22.42 9.59 7.29
CA THR A 79 21.91 9.33 8.64
C THR A 79 20.40 9.31 8.70
N HIS A 80 19.72 9.87 7.71
CA HIS A 80 18.27 10.03 7.65
C HIS A 80 17.74 9.67 6.27
N GLY A 81 16.46 9.36 6.21
CA GLY A 81 15.75 9.04 4.99
C GLY A 81 14.35 9.65 4.94
N LEU A 82 13.84 9.78 3.72
CA LEU A 82 12.47 10.21 3.45
C LEU A 82 11.61 8.97 3.23
N THR A 83 10.59 8.82 4.07
CA THR A 83 9.58 7.79 3.86
C THR A 83 8.67 8.25 2.72
N PRO A 84 8.61 7.55 1.57
CA PRO A 84 7.75 7.96 0.48
C PRO A 84 6.27 7.87 0.86
N VAL A 85 5.46 8.73 0.25
CA VAL A 85 4.04 8.92 0.54
C VAL A 85 3.26 9.08 -0.77
N TRP A 86 2.03 8.59 -0.81
CA TRP A 86 1.13 8.90 -1.92
C TRP A 86 0.47 10.23 -1.66
N GLY A 87 0.65 11.17 -2.59
CA GLY A 87 0.22 12.54 -2.40
C GLY A 87 -0.26 13.19 -3.68
N PHE A 88 -0.89 14.32 -3.48
CA PHE A 88 -1.20 15.25 -4.55
C PHE A 88 -0.35 16.52 -4.41
N GLY A 89 0.06 17.07 -5.55
CA GLY A 89 0.80 18.32 -5.61
C GLY A 89 0.49 19.12 -6.88
N THR A 90 1.03 20.32 -6.95
CA THR A 90 0.91 21.23 -8.09
C THR A 90 2.29 21.62 -8.58
N ILE A 91 2.55 21.48 -9.89
CA ILE A 91 3.84 21.86 -10.46
C ILE A 91 3.95 23.38 -10.45
N ILE A 92 4.92 23.95 -9.75
CA ILE A 92 5.09 25.41 -9.66
C ILE A 92 6.20 25.93 -10.58
N LYS A 93 7.11 25.05 -11.01
CA LYS A 93 8.18 25.38 -11.96
C LYS A 93 8.56 24.14 -12.77
N SER A 94 8.81 24.31 -14.06
CA SER A 94 9.27 23.24 -14.94
C SER A 94 10.34 23.74 -15.90
N THR A 95 11.34 22.90 -16.17
CA THR A 95 12.32 23.05 -17.26
C THR A 95 12.18 21.96 -18.32
N HIS A 96 11.20 21.07 -18.19
CA HIS A 96 10.89 20.05 -19.19
C HIS A 96 9.85 20.60 -20.19
N PRO A 97 10.06 20.46 -21.51
CA PRO A 97 9.20 21.10 -22.52
C PRO A 97 7.75 20.59 -22.54
N GLU A 98 7.52 19.34 -22.13
CA GLU A 98 6.20 18.69 -22.18
C GLU A 98 5.41 18.71 -20.85
N VAL A 99 6.02 19.22 -19.77
CA VAL A 99 5.38 19.30 -18.45
C VAL A 99 5.34 20.76 -18.01
N GLN A 100 4.18 21.25 -17.67
CA GLN A 100 3.92 22.68 -17.45
C GLN A 100 3.71 23.00 -15.97
N ALA A 101 4.01 24.25 -15.59
CA ALA A 101 3.57 24.77 -14.31
C ALA A 101 2.04 24.92 -14.29
N GLY A 102 1.43 24.78 -13.11
CA GLY A 102 -0.01 24.74 -12.89
C GLY A 102 -0.63 23.33 -12.96
N GLU A 103 0.12 22.31 -13.41
CA GLU A 103 -0.41 20.96 -13.48
C GLU A 103 -0.62 20.34 -12.10
N ARG A 104 -1.85 19.92 -11.84
CA ARG A 104 -2.23 19.08 -10.69
C ARG A 104 -1.79 17.63 -10.96
N VAL A 105 -1.05 17.04 -10.03
CA VAL A 105 -0.47 15.70 -10.19
C VAL A 105 -0.64 14.83 -8.94
N TYR A 106 -0.72 13.52 -9.15
CA TYR A 106 -0.77 12.49 -8.12
C TYR A 106 0.39 11.52 -8.30
N GLY A 107 1.09 11.18 -7.21
CA GLY A 107 2.22 10.27 -7.30
C GLY A 107 2.82 9.83 -5.98
N TYR A 108 3.87 9.02 -6.10
CA TYR A 108 4.70 8.59 -4.98
C TYR A 108 5.75 9.67 -4.71
N PHE A 109 5.42 10.53 -3.75
CA PHE A 109 6.16 11.73 -3.37
C PHE A 109 6.88 11.54 -2.03
N ALA A 110 7.44 12.63 -1.50
CA ALA A 110 8.03 12.68 -0.18
C ALA A 110 7.22 13.64 0.72
N PRO A 111 7.28 13.46 2.06
CA PRO A 111 6.67 14.36 3.02
C PRO A 111 7.51 15.65 3.16
N VAL A 112 7.41 16.49 2.13
CA VAL A 112 8.09 17.78 1.98
C VAL A 112 7.07 18.84 1.55
N ARG A 113 7.36 20.13 1.67
CA ARG A 113 6.53 21.19 1.02
C ARG A 113 6.82 21.30 -0.47
N TYR A 114 8.10 21.24 -0.83
CA TYR A 114 8.56 21.34 -2.21
C TYR A 114 9.44 20.16 -2.57
N LEU A 115 9.10 19.48 -3.66
CA LEU A 115 9.78 18.29 -4.15
C LEU A 115 10.35 18.55 -5.55
N LEU A 116 11.68 18.46 -5.67
CA LEU A 116 12.36 18.54 -6.95
C LEU A 116 12.42 17.13 -7.57
N LEU A 117 11.93 16.97 -8.80
CA LEU A 117 11.91 15.68 -9.49
C LEU A 117 12.52 15.81 -10.89
N PRO A 118 13.42 14.89 -11.30
CA PRO A 118 13.78 14.74 -12.71
C PRO A 118 12.58 14.16 -13.48
N VAL A 119 12.48 14.54 -14.75
CA VAL A 119 11.45 14.06 -15.68
C VAL A 119 12.12 13.27 -16.79
N SER A 120 11.66 12.04 -17.02
CA SER A 120 12.08 11.22 -18.14
C SER A 120 11.59 11.82 -19.46
N PRO A 121 12.33 11.66 -20.58
CA PRO A 121 11.85 12.06 -21.91
C PRO A 121 10.55 11.39 -22.33
N ARG A 122 10.13 10.32 -21.65
CA ARG A 122 8.83 9.69 -21.88
C ARG A 122 7.76 10.43 -21.09
N VAL A 123 7.03 11.31 -21.77
CA VAL A 123 5.87 12.01 -21.24
C VAL A 123 4.67 11.73 -22.14
N ASN A 124 3.48 11.68 -21.56
CA ASN A 124 2.23 11.66 -22.32
C ASN A 124 1.13 12.43 -21.57
N LYS A 125 -0.08 12.47 -22.15
CA LYS A 125 -1.20 13.21 -21.56
C LYS A 125 -1.68 12.66 -20.21
N TYR A 126 -1.37 11.41 -19.89
CA TYR A 126 -1.81 10.73 -18.66
C TYR A 126 -0.77 10.81 -17.54
N ALA A 127 0.52 10.81 -17.89
CA ALA A 127 1.60 10.72 -16.91
C ALA A 127 2.95 11.20 -17.45
N PHE A 128 3.84 11.55 -16.54
CA PHE A 128 5.28 11.56 -16.76
C PHE A 128 5.97 10.60 -15.78
N PHE A 129 7.26 10.31 -15.99
CA PHE A 129 7.99 9.34 -15.18
C PHE A 129 9.25 9.94 -14.57
N VAL A 130 9.49 9.64 -13.30
CA VAL A 130 10.72 10.02 -12.57
C VAL A 130 11.77 8.92 -12.73
N PRO A 131 12.91 9.17 -13.39
CA PRO A 131 13.96 8.15 -13.53
C PRO A 131 14.60 7.82 -12.18
N ARG A 132 14.71 6.52 -11.86
CA ARG A 132 15.34 5.99 -10.64
C ARG A 132 16.21 4.75 -10.94
N PRO A 133 17.29 4.90 -11.74
CA PRO A 133 18.09 3.76 -12.19
C PRO A 133 18.85 3.04 -11.05
N HIS A 134 19.01 3.71 -9.91
CA HIS A 134 19.64 3.16 -8.71
C HIS A 134 18.74 2.21 -7.91
N LEU A 135 17.43 2.19 -8.18
CA LEU A 135 16.47 1.28 -7.54
C LEU A 135 16.32 -0.02 -8.33
N PRO A 136 15.92 -1.12 -7.68
CA PRO A 136 15.59 -2.36 -8.37
C PRO A 136 14.56 -2.16 -9.50
N PRO A 137 14.70 -2.85 -10.66
CA PRO A 137 13.84 -2.62 -11.83
C PRO A 137 12.34 -2.85 -11.61
N ASP A 138 11.97 -3.67 -10.64
CA ASP A 138 10.59 -3.97 -10.28
C ASP A 138 9.90 -2.83 -9.49
N ARG A 139 10.66 -1.80 -9.08
CA ARG A 139 10.13 -0.56 -8.48
C ARG A 139 9.62 0.45 -9.50
N ARG A 140 9.79 0.21 -10.81
CA ARG A 140 9.35 1.09 -11.90
C ARG A 140 7.89 1.58 -11.81
N PRO A 141 6.90 0.80 -11.31
CA PRO A 141 5.54 1.30 -11.16
C PRO A 141 5.42 2.55 -10.27
N TYR A 142 6.31 2.72 -9.29
CA TYR A 142 6.36 3.88 -8.39
C TYR A 142 7.04 5.12 -9.01
N ASN A 143 7.56 4.99 -10.23
CA ASN A 143 8.18 6.11 -10.94
C ASN A 143 7.15 6.96 -11.69
N GLN A 144 5.92 6.48 -11.85
CA GLN A 144 4.87 7.18 -12.56
C GLN A 144 4.29 8.32 -11.71
N VAL A 145 4.24 9.52 -12.29
CA VAL A 145 3.47 10.65 -11.76
C VAL A 145 2.30 10.89 -12.68
N THR A 146 1.11 10.73 -12.15
CA THR A 146 -0.16 10.83 -12.89
C THR A 146 -0.58 12.29 -13.01
N ARG A 147 -0.91 12.71 -14.23
CA ARG A 147 -1.42 14.05 -14.53
C ARG A 147 -2.93 14.02 -14.35
N CYS A 148 -3.45 14.77 -13.38
CA CYS A 148 -4.85 14.66 -12.97
C CYS A 148 -5.81 15.02 -14.11
N ALA A 149 -5.44 15.99 -14.96
CA ALA A 149 -6.23 16.37 -16.15
C ALA A 149 -6.41 15.25 -17.17
N GLY A 150 -5.48 14.28 -17.22
CA GLY A 150 -5.56 13.13 -18.11
C GLY A 150 -6.13 11.87 -17.44
N ASP A 151 -6.23 11.83 -16.12
CA ASP A 151 -6.58 10.63 -15.38
C ASP A 151 -8.10 10.38 -15.40
N PRO A 152 -8.58 9.29 -16.04
CA PRO A 152 -10.00 8.99 -16.10
C PRO A 152 -10.62 8.63 -14.74
N LEU A 153 -9.80 8.40 -13.71
CA LEU A 153 -10.21 8.08 -12.35
C LEU A 153 -10.16 9.30 -11.40
N TYR A 154 -9.72 10.46 -11.90
CA TYR A 154 -9.57 11.65 -11.09
C TYR A 154 -10.91 12.36 -10.88
N ASP A 155 -11.18 12.67 -9.63
CA ASP A 155 -12.26 13.53 -9.17
C ASP A 155 -11.61 14.65 -8.34
N PRO A 156 -11.81 15.94 -8.70
CA PRO A 156 -11.13 17.06 -8.05
C PRO A 156 -11.72 17.42 -6.68
N SER A 157 -12.78 16.76 -6.22
CA SER A 157 -13.34 17.03 -4.90
C SER A 157 -12.32 16.72 -3.80
N PRO A 158 -12.25 17.53 -2.72
CA PRO A 158 -11.26 17.33 -1.66
C PRO A 158 -11.33 15.93 -1.04
N ILE A 159 -12.55 15.41 -0.87
CA ILE A 159 -12.80 14.07 -0.32
C ILE A 159 -12.30 12.96 -1.26
N ALA A 160 -12.47 13.10 -2.57
CA ALA A 160 -12.01 12.10 -3.51
C ALA A 160 -10.49 12.05 -3.61
N GLU A 161 -9.80 13.20 -3.59
CA GLU A 161 -8.33 13.23 -3.49
C GLU A 161 -7.86 12.57 -2.17
N ASP A 162 -8.51 12.86 -1.05
CA ASP A 162 -8.19 12.26 0.25
C ASP A 162 -8.30 10.73 0.23
N LEU A 163 -9.45 10.22 -0.25
CA LEU A 163 -9.68 8.79 -0.40
C LEU A 163 -8.74 8.17 -1.45
N THR A 164 -8.39 8.89 -2.51
CA THR A 164 -7.46 8.41 -3.55
C THR A 164 -6.08 8.10 -2.95
N MET A 165 -5.52 9.01 -2.14
CA MET A 165 -4.22 8.79 -1.49
C MET A 165 -4.22 7.59 -0.55
N LEU A 166 -5.36 7.30 0.07
CA LEU A 166 -5.51 6.23 1.05
C LEU A 166 -5.75 4.87 0.41
N TYR A 167 -6.56 4.83 -0.65
CA TYR A 167 -7.06 3.58 -1.20
C TYR A 167 -6.40 3.17 -2.51
N ARG A 168 -6.09 4.09 -3.42
CA ARG A 168 -5.62 3.73 -4.77
C ARG A 168 -4.45 2.74 -4.78
N PRO A 169 -3.35 2.94 -4.05
CA PRO A 169 -2.22 2.00 -4.10
C PRO A 169 -2.56 0.62 -3.51
N LEU A 170 -3.42 0.58 -2.50
CA LEU A 170 -3.79 -0.65 -1.78
C LEU A 170 -4.85 -1.43 -2.53
N PHE A 171 -5.86 -0.72 -3.03
CA PHE A 171 -6.96 -1.27 -3.80
C PHE A 171 -6.48 -1.93 -5.09
N TRP A 172 -5.55 -1.33 -5.83
CA TRP A 172 -5.04 -1.97 -7.05
C TRP A 172 -4.27 -3.25 -6.77
N THR A 173 -3.59 -3.33 -5.63
CA THR A 173 -2.97 -4.59 -5.18
C THR A 173 -4.04 -5.66 -4.96
N SER A 174 -5.10 -5.33 -4.21
CA SER A 174 -6.22 -6.25 -3.96
C SER A 174 -6.99 -6.63 -5.23
N PHE A 175 -7.23 -5.68 -6.14
CA PHE A 175 -7.97 -5.87 -7.39
C PHE A 175 -7.27 -6.87 -8.31
N TRP A 176 -5.98 -6.66 -8.55
CA TRP A 176 -5.22 -7.54 -9.43
C TRP A 176 -4.94 -8.89 -8.78
N PHE A 177 -4.83 -8.96 -7.44
CA PHE A 177 -4.76 -10.22 -6.72
C PHE A 177 -6.03 -11.05 -6.88
N GLU A 178 -7.20 -10.42 -6.70
CA GLU A 178 -8.49 -11.07 -6.85
C GLU A 178 -8.76 -11.50 -8.30
N ASP A 179 -8.41 -10.64 -9.27
CA ASP A 179 -8.45 -10.98 -10.70
C ASP A 179 -7.51 -12.15 -11.03
N TRP A 180 -6.30 -12.21 -10.45
CA TRP A 180 -5.38 -13.34 -10.62
C TRP A 180 -5.98 -14.64 -10.11
N LEU A 181 -6.41 -14.67 -8.84
CA LEU A 181 -7.02 -15.86 -8.24
C LEU A 181 -8.18 -16.39 -9.09
N ASN A 182 -9.01 -15.48 -9.61
CA ASN A 182 -10.18 -15.87 -10.38
C ASN A 182 -9.89 -16.26 -11.83
N SER A 183 -9.16 -15.42 -12.57
CA SER A 183 -9.00 -15.60 -14.02
C SER A 183 -8.00 -16.70 -14.39
N SER A 184 -7.11 -17.07 -13.47
CA SER A 184 -6.22 -18.22 -13.63
C SER A 184 -6.77 -19.53 -13.09
N ASP A 185 -7.96 -19.51 -12.46
CA ASP A 185 -8.50 -20.62 -11.67
C ASP A 185 -7.44 -21.19 -10.70
N TYR A 186 -6.77 -20.29 -9.97
CA TYR A 186 -5.53 -20.61 -9.27
C TYR A 186 -5.69 -21.82 -8.32
N LYS A 187 -4.81 -22.83 -8.49
CA LYS A 187 -4.85 -24.15 -7.83
C LYS A 187 -6.20 -24.90 -7.99
N GLY A 188 -6.87 -24.70 -9.13
CA GLY A 188 -8.17 -25.28 -9.45
C GLY A 188 -9.32 -24.69 -8.63
N GLY A 189 -9.19 -23.41 -8.25
CA GLY A 189 -10.16 -22.63 -7.52
C GLY A 189 -10.18 -22.91 -6.01
N SER A 190 -10.33 -21.85 -5.21
CA SER A 190 -10.58 -21.96 -3.77
C SER A 190 -12.07 -21.84 -3.44
N THR A 191 -12.48 -22.48 -2.36
CA THR A 191 -13.83 -22.31 -1.77
C THR A 191 -13.79 -21.41 -0.54
N GLN A 192 -12.61 -21.27 0.08
CA GLN A 192 -12.41 -20.52 1.31
C GLN A 192 -11.11 -19.72 1.24
N ILE A 193 -11.15 -18.47 1.69
CA ILE A 193 -10.01 -17.55 1.73
C ILE A 193 -9.90 -16.98 3.13
N MET A 194 -8.80 -17.26 3.81
CA MET A 194 -8.47 -16.66 5.11
C MET A 194 -7.48 -15.52 4.91
N ILE A 195 -7.77 -14.34 5.44
CA ILE A 195 -6.97 -13.12 5.23
C ILE A 195 -6.48 -12.61 6.59
N SER A 196 -5.16 -12.56 6.81
CA SER A 196 -4.59 -11.94 8.00
C SER A 196 -4.60 -10.41 7.90
N SER A 197 -4.45 -9.71 9.02
CA SER A 197 -4.55 -8.25 9.08
C SER A 197 -5.86 -7.72 8.47
N ALA A 198 -6.98 -8.39 8.77
CA ALA A 198 -8.29 -8.14 8.16
C ALA A 198 -8.82 -6.70 8.36
N SER A 199 -8.34 -5.97 9.37
CA SER A 199 -8.65 -4.55 9.54
C SER A 199 -7.82 -3.61 8.65
N SER A 200 -6.82 -4.11 7.93
CA SER A 200 -6.00 -3.31 7.03
C SER A 200 -6.71 -3.02 5.71
N LYS A 201 -6.41 -1.85 5.13
CA LYS A 201 -7.03 -1.37 3.88
C LYS A 201 -6.83 -2.34 2.72
N THR A 202 -5.66 -2.97 2.58
CA THR A 202 -5.43 -4.00 1.57
C THR A 202 -6.35 -5.22 1.79
N ALA A 203 -6.46 -5.68 3.04
CA ALA A 203 -7.24 -6.87 3.37
C ALA A 203 -8.74 -6.67 3.13
N PHE A 204 -9.30 -5.57 3.61
CA PHE A 204 -10.74 -5.35 3.44
C PHE A 204 -11.11 -4.89 2.03
N CYS A 205 -10.21 -4.24 1.28
CA CYS A 205 -10.40 -4.06 -0.16
C CYS A 205 -10.45 -5.39 -0.90
N LEU A 206 -9.62 -6.38 -0.51
CA LEU A 206 -9.64 -7.72 -1.09
C LEU A 206 -10.95 -8.45 -0.76
N ALA A 207 -11.35 -8.42 0.51
CA ALA A 207 -12.61 -9.02 0.95
C ALA A 207 -13.82 -8.42 0.20
N TYR A 208 -13.87 -7.10 0.09
CA TYR A 208 -14.85 -6.38 -0.73
C TYR A 208 -14.90 -6.90 -2.17
N LEU A 209 -13.75 -7.00 -2.85
CA LEU A 209 -13.70 -7.48 -4.24
C LEU A 209 -14.21 -8.92 -4.41
N ILE A 210 -13.85 -9.81 -3.48
CA ILE A 210 -14.34 -11.20 -3.49
C ILE A 210 -15.86 -11.24 -3.29
N CYS A 211 -16.41 -10.50 -2.32
CA CYS A 211 -17.85 -10.41 -2.08
C CYS A 211 -18.61 -9.88 -3.31
N ARG A 212 -18.05 -8.87 -4.00
CA ARG A 212 -18.63 -8.35 -5.24
C ARG A 212 -18.60 -9.38 -6.36
N ARG A 213 -17.53 -10.17 -6.47
CA ARG A 213 -17.46 -11.25 -7.46
C ARG A 213 -18.48 -12.36 -7.15
N ASN A 214 -18.58 -12.78 -5.90
CA ASN A 214 -19.61 -13.73 -5.45
C ASN A 214 -21.01 -13.28 -5.86
N SER A 215 -21.33 -12.00 -5.60
CA SER A 215 -22.65 -11.42 -5.92
C SER A 215 -22.93 -11.31 -7.43
N SER A 216 -21.89 -11.10 -8.25
CA SER A 216 -22.07 -10.86 -9.69
C SER A 216 -21.94 -12.10 -10.58
N GLN A 217 -21.20 -13.11 -10.13
CA GLN A 217 -20.89 -14.32 -10.90
C GLN A 217 -21.44 -15.60 -10.26
N GLY A 218 -22.22 -15.50 -9.17
CA GLY A 218 -22.77 -16.66 -8.46
C GLY A 218 -21.72 -17.54 -7.78
N SER A 219 -20.51 -17.02 -7.57
CA SER A 219 -19.47 -17.70 -6.79
C SER A 219 -19.86 -17.71 -5.30
N SER A 220 -19.45 -18.75 -4.57
CA SER A 220 -19.76 -18.93 -3.14
C SER A 220 -18.49 -19.04 -2.29
N ARG A 221 -17.43 -18.28 -2.64
CA ARG A 221 -16.18 -18.27 -1.86
C ARG A 221 -16.41 -17.64 -0.51
N ARG A 222 -16.12 -18.36 0.57
CA ARG A 222 -16.16 -17.78 1.92
C ARG A 222 -14.89 -16.99 2.21
N VAL A 223 -15.03 -15.85 2.87
CA VAL A 223 -13.94 -14.95 3.24
C VAL A 223 -13.88 -14.81 4.75
N ILE A 224 -12.79 -15.28 5.34
CA ILE A 224 -12.55 -15.29 6.79
C ILE A 224 -11.47 -14.25 7.11
N GLY A 225 -11.76 -13.32 8.00
CA GLY A 225 -10.81 -12.31 8.45
C GLY A 225 -10.14 -12.67 9.77
N LEU A 226 -8.82 -12.59 9.84
CA LEU A 226 -8.08 -12.63 11.11
C LEU A 226 -7.55 -11.23 11.47
N THR A 227 -7.81 -10.79 12.69
CA THR A 227 -7.31 -9.50 13.17
C THR A 227 -6.90 -9.52 14.65
N SER A 228 -6.39 -8.42 15.19
CA SER A 228 -6.12 -8.34 16.63
C SER A 228 -7.41 -8.13 17.43
N THR A 229 -7.48 -8.63 18.66
CA THR A 229 -8.64 -8.45 19.55
C THR A 229 -9.14 -6.99 19.58
N LYS A 230 -8.22 -6.01 19.66
CA LYS A 230 -8.57 -4.56 19.67
C LYS A 230 -9.25 -4.05 18.39
N ASN A 231 -9.10 -4.73 17.26
CA ASN A 231 -9.65 -4.34 15.96
C ASN A 231 -10.86 -5.20 15.55
N LEU A 232 -11.24 -6.18 16.37
CA LEU A 232 -12.27 -7.17 16.04
C LEU A 232 -13.62 -6.51 15.72
N ASP A 233 -14.09 -5.63 16.60
CA ASP A 233 -15.38 -4.96 16.45
C ASP A 233 -15.47 -4.10 15.19
N PHE A 234 -14.39 -3.37 14.86
CA PHE A 234 -14.37 -2.60 13.63
C PHE A 234 -14.38 -3.50 12.40
N THR A 235 -13.57 -4.56 12.41
CA THR A 235 -13.47 -5.47 11.27
C THR A 235 -14.81 -6.17 11.00
N ARG A 236 -15.57 -6.52 12.04
CA ARG A 236 -16.94 -7.03 11.91
C ARG A 236 -17.90 -5.98 11.35
N ARG A 237 -17.82 -4.73 11.82
CA ARG A 237 -18.66 -3.63 11.31
C ARG A 237 -18.41 -3.28 9.84
N LEU A 238 -17.26 -3.64 9.27
CA LEU A 238 -17.04 -3.50 7.83
C LEU A 238 -18.08 -4.30 7.03
N ALA A 239 -18.57 -5.43 7.56
CA ALA A 239 -19.50 -6.33 6.88
C ALA A 239 -18.99 -6.82 5.51
N LEU A 240 -17.67 -7.01 5.40
CA LEU A 240 -16.98 -7.49 4.18
C LEU A 240 -16.47 -8.93 4.31
N TYR A 241 -16.64 -9.55 5.47
CA TYR A 241 -16.19 -10.89 5.80
C TYR A 241 -17.40 -11.74 6.19
N ASP A 242 -17.39 -13.02 5.84
CA ASP A 242 -18.39 -13.96 6.34
C ASP A 242 -18.18 -14.16 7.85
N ASP A 243 -16.92 -14.30 8.28
CA ASP A 243 -16.54 -14.39 9.69
C ASP A 243 -15.27 -13.61 9.99
N VAL A 244 -15.16 -13.15 11.24
CA VAL A 244 -13.97 -12.47 11.75
C VAL A 244 -13.60 -13.03 13.12
N TYR A 245 -12.35 -13.48 13.22
CA TYR A 245 -11.74 -14.00 14.43
C TYR A 245 -10.54 -13.15 14.85
N ASP A 246 -10.26 -13.12 16.15
CA ASP A 246 -9.01 -12.57 16.65
C ASP A 246 -7.85 -13.56 16.54
N TYR A 247 -6.62 -13.04 16.52
CA TYR A 247 -5.42 -13.87 16.43
C TYR A 247 -5.23 -14.78 17.63
N GLU A 248 -5.76 -14.42 18.80
CA GLU A 248 -5.53 -15.16 20.03
C GLU A 248 -6.35 -16.45 20.08
N SER A 249 -7.59 -16.45 19.59
CA SER A 249 -8.58 -17.52 19.80
C SER A 249 -9.13 -18.20 18.54
N PHE A 250 -8.70 -17.80 17.33
CA PHE A 250 -9.25 -18.37 16.08
C PHE A 250 -9.13 -19.90 16.01
N ASP A 251 -8.06 -20.47 16.56
CA ASP A 251 -7.77 -21.91 16.51
C ASP A 251 -8.74 -22.78 17.33
N THR A 252 -9.46 -22.18 18.27
CA THR A 252 -10.51 -22.84 19.07
C THR A 252 -11.92 -22.44 18.64
N SER A 253 -12.04 -21.32 17.93
CA SER A 253 -13.32 -20.70 17.58
C SER A 253 -13.76 -20.93 16.13
N LEU A 254 -12.84 -21.34 15.25
CA LEU A 254 -13.16 -21.61 13.85
C LEU A 254 -14.19 -22.75 13.78
N ASP A 255 -15.33 -22.47 13.14
CA ASP A 255 -16.43 -23.43 13.04
C ASP A 255 -15.95 -24.74 12.39
N ALA A 256 -16.30 -25.88 13.00
CA ALA A 256 -16.03 -27.21 12.46
C ALA A 256 -16.65 -27.41 11.06
N ASN A 257 -17.66 -26.62 10.69
CA ASN A 257 -18.23 -26.57 9.34
C ASN A 257 -17.22 -26.11 8.27
N TYR A 258 -16.12 -25.46 8.65
CA TYR A 258 -15.06 -25.03 7.72
C TYR A 258 -14.09 -26.15 7.31
N ALA A 259 -14.16 -27.33 7.95
CA ALA A 259 -13.23 -28.45 7.76
C ALA A 259 -13.21 -29.06 6.34
N LYS A 260 -14.22 -28.77 5.50
CA LYS A 260 -14.34 -29.30 4.12
C LYS A 260 -14.24 -28.17 3.10
N GLY A 261 -13.08 -28.01 2.46
CA GLY A 261 -12.91 -27.06 1.36
C GLY A 261 -11.45 -26.84 0.94
N LYS A 262 -11.26 -26.17 -0.19
CA LYS A 262 -9.96 -25.70 -0.67
C LYS A 262 -9.68 -24.32 -0.09
N TRP A 263 -8.67 -24.24 0.75
CA TRP A 263 -8.26 -23.04 1.48
C TRP A 263 -7.09 -22.34 0.80
N ILE A 264 -7.22 -21.03 0.69
CA ILE A 264 -6.07 -20.14 0.47
C ILE A 264 -5.89 -19.30 1.72
N TYR A 265 -4.69 -19.30 2.27
CA TYR A 265 -4.28 -18.35 3.30
C TYR A 265 -3.55 -17.17 2.65
N VAL A 266 -4.04 -15.96 2.89
CA VAL A 266 -3.47 -14.70 2.41
C VAL A 266 -2.86 -13.97 3.59
N ASP A 267 -1.53 -13.92 3.64
CA ASP A 267 -0.78 -13.22 4.67
C ASP A 267 -0.53 -11.75 4.29
N ILE A 268 -1.10 -10.84 5.07
CA ILE A 268 -0.84 -9.40 5.04
C ILE A 268 -0.19 -8.93 6.37
N ALA A 269 -0.31 -9.73 7.43
CA ALA A 269 0.29 -9.46 8.72
C ALA A 269 1.82 -9.53 8.63
N GLY A 270 2.36 -10.57 7.97
CA GLY A 270 3.80 -10.81 7.90
C GLY A 270 4.36 -11.30 9.24
N SER A 271 3.59 -12.07 10.00
CA SER A 271 3.98 -12.59 11.31
C SER A 271 4.23 -14.10 11.23
N ASP A 272 5.50 -14.51 11.39
CA ASP A 272 5.89 -15.92 11.32
C ASP A 272 5.17 -16.77 12.38
N THR A 273 5.00 -16.24 13.60
CA THR A 273 4.24 -16.92 14.67
C THR A 273 2.78 -17.15 14.29
N LEU A 274 2.10 -16.14 13.73
CA LEU A 274 0.72 -16.29 13.26
C LEU A 274 0.65 -17.28 12.10
N ASN A 275 1.58 -17.16 11.14
CA ASN A 275 1.65 -18.03 9.97
C ASN A 275 1.77 -19.49 10.38
N THR A 276 2.66 -19.84 11.31
CA THR A 276 2.79 -21.20 11.83
C THR A 276 1.47 -21.69 12.46
N ARG A 277 0.86 -20.88 13.34
CA ARG A 277 -0.40 -21.25 14.01
C ARG A 277 -1.54 -21.49 13.03
N VAL A 278 -1.70 -20.62 12.02
CA VAL A 278 -2.73 -20.77 10.99
C VAL A 278 -2.50 -22.05 10.19
N CYS A 279 -1.27 -22.32 9.79
CA CYS A 279 -0.94 -23.52 9.02
C CYS A 279 -1.20 -24.79 9.82
N ASP A 280 -0.75 -24.84 11.08
CA ASP A 280 -0.98 -25.99 11.95
C ASP A 280 -2.47 -26.24 12.18
N HIS A 281 -3.25 -25.18 12.42
CA HIS A 281 -4.70 -25.28 12.60
C HIS A 281 -5.40 -25.81 11.34
N LEU A 282 -5.10 -25.23 10.17
CA LEU A 282 -5.71 -25.66 8.90
C LEU A 282 -5.28 -27.09 8.51
N ARG A 283 -4.09 -27.54 8.91
CA ARG A 283 -3.61 -28.92 8.71
C ARG A 283 -4.32 -29.93 9.62
N LEU A 284 -4.55 -29.58 10.88
CA LEU A 284 -5.16 -30.47 11.87
C LEU A 284 -6.67 -30.65 11.67
N HIS A 285 -7.38 -29.61 11.22
CA HIS A 285 -8.84 -29.61 11.11
C HIS A 285 -9.36 -29.71 9.67
N GLY A 286 -8.54 -29.38 8.67
CA GLY A 286 -8.83 -29.66 7.27
C GLY A 286 -8.11 -30.94 6.86
N ASN A 287 -8.83 -31.96 6.42
CA ASN A 287 -8.20 -33.05 5.64
C ASN A 287 -7.56 -32.40 4.39
N THR A 288 -6.26 -32.07 4.48
CA THR A 288 -5.36 -31.58 3.41
C THR A 288 -5.85 -30.39 2.56
N GLY A 289 -6.81 -29.58 3.05
CA GLY A 289 -7.48 -28.56 2.24
C GLY A 289 -6.67 -27.29 1.92
N LEU A 290 -5.54 -27.03 2.57
CA LEU A 290 -4.71 -25.85 2.31
C LEU A 290 -3.95 -25.98 0.98
N VAL A 291 -4.41 -25.27 -0.05
CA VAL A 291 -3.84 -25.36 -1.41
C VAL A 291 -2.79 -24.30 -1.72
N ALA A 292 -2.80 -23.17 -0.99
CA ALA A 292 -1.79 -22.13 -1.14
C ALA A 292 -1.67 -21.23 0.09
N ARG A 293 -0.46 -20.69 0.29
CA ARG A 293 -0.15 -19.64 1.25
C ARG A 293 0.48 -18.48 0.50
N ILE A 294 -0.13 -17.31 0.53
CA ILE A 294 0.29 -16.19 -0.31
C ILE A 294 0.55 -14.95 0.53
N VAL A 295 1.77 -14.44 0.49
CA VAL A 295 2.15 -13.14 1.04
C VAL A 295 1.70 -12.05 0.08
N LEU A 296 0.80 -11.19 0.56
CA LEU A 296 0.25 -10.05 -0.19
C LEU A 296 0.70 -8.70 0.38
N GLY A 297 1.15 -8.67 1.63
CA GLY A 297 1.61 -7.44 2.28
C GLY A 297 2.30 -7.70 3.62
N LEU A 298 2.80 -6.63 4.24
CA LEU A 298 3.53 -6.68 5.51
C LEU A 298 3.05 -5.52 6.39
N THR A 299 2.26 -5.82 7.42
CA THR A 299 1.64 -4.80 8.31
C THR A 299 2.15 -4.81 9.75
N ASN A 300 2.79 -5.88 10.22
CA ASN A 300 3.37 -5.96 11.56
C ASN A 300 4.85 -5.54 11.62
N VAL A 301 5.36 -4.87 10.58
CA VAL A 301 6.76 -4.45 10.53
C VAL A 301 6.94 -3.11 11.22
N LEU A 302 7.81 -3.06 12.24
CA LEU A 302 8.18 -1.82 12.92
C LEU A 302 9.60 -1.40 12.53
N PRO A 303 9.92 -0.09 12.55
CA PRO A 303 11.26 0.39 12.19
C PRO A 303 12.39 -0.18 13.05
N SER A 304 12.08 -0.62 14.26
CA SER A 304 13.02 -1.24 15.20
C SER A 304 13.18 -2.75 15.03
N THR A 305 12.44 -3.41 14.14
CA THR A 305 12.53 -4.86 13.93
C THR A 305 13.85 -5.22 13.24
N THR A 306 14.67 -6.04 13.89
CA THR A 306 15.91 -6.62 13.31
C THR A 306 15.72 -8.10 13.00
N GLY A 307 16.26 -8.59 11.88
CA GLY A 307 16.37 -10.03 11.59
C GLY A 307 15.09 -10.76 11.17
N SER A 308 14.21 -10.15 10.38
CA SER A 308 12.96 -10.76 9.92
C SER A 308 13.07 -11.35 8.50
N SER A 309 12.15 -12.26 8.20
CA SER A 309 11.90 -13.00 6.95
C SER A 309 11.88 -12.21 5.63
N PHE A 310 12.10 -10.89 5.64
CA PHE A 310 12.06 -10.02 4.46
C PHE A 310 13.25 -10.22 3.50
N ASP A 311 14.34 -10.82 3.97
CA ASP A 311 15.48 -11.21 3.11
C ASP A 311 15.11 -12.35 2.14
N ARG A 312 13.96 -13.02 2.34
CA ARG A 312 13.46 -14.12 1.50
C ARG A 312 12.50 -13.68 0.39
N TRP A 313 12.43 -12.39 0.06
CA TRP A 313 11.62 -11.95 -1.08
C TRP A 313 12.11 -12.58 -2.39
N ALA A 314 11.34 -13.53 -2.90
CA ALA A 314 11.60 -14.20 -4.17
C ALA A 314 10.53 -13.80 -5.20
N LYS A 315 10.93 -13.77 -6.48
CA LYS A 315 9.96 -13.65 -7.57
C LYS A 315 9.19 -14.95 -7.70
N ASN A 316 7.87 -14.87 -7.72
CA ASN A 316 7.04 -16.02 -8.02
C ASN A 316 6.95 -16.26 -9.52
N ASP A 317 6.85 -17.53 -9.89
CA ASP A 317 6.35 -17.90 -11.20
C ASP A 317 4.82 -17.81 -11.19
N LEU A 318 4.27 -16.69 -11.68
CA LEU A 318 2.83 -16.49 -11.84
C LEU A 318 2.26 -17.26 -13.05
N SER A 319 3.07 -18.05 -13.76
CA SER A 319 2.59 -18.97 -14.79
C SER A 319 1.91 -20.18 -14.15
N VAL A 320 0.84 -20.66 -14.79
CA VAL A 320 -0.08 -21.70 -14.29
C VAL A 320 0.62 -23.08 -14.15
N THR A 321 1.91 -23.19 -14.46
CA THR A 321 2.60 -24.47 -14.71
C THR A 321 3.50 -25.00 -13.59
N SER A 322 3.65 -24.33 -12.46
CA SER A 322 4.37 -24.89 -11.30
C SER A 322 3.40 -25.47 -10.27
N ALA A 323 2.81 -26.61 -10.61
CA ALA A 323 2.41 -27.56 -9.58
C ALA A 323 3.71 -28.14 -9.00
N SER A 324 4.34 -27.43 -8.06
CA SER A 324 5.34 -28.07 -7.20
C SER A 324 4.61 -29.25 -6.54
N GLU A 325 5.13 -30.47 -6.74
CA GLU A 325 4.62 -31.66 -6.08
C GLU A 325 4.73 -31.45 -4.56
N VAL A 326 3.62 -31.05 -3.94
CA VAL A 326 3.54 -30.95 -2.49
C VAL A 326 3.63 -32.39 -1.98
N LEU A 327 4.73 -32.71 -1.30
CA LEU A 327 4.88 -34.00 -0.63
C LEU A 327 3.65 -34.27 0.24
N PRO A 328 3.06 -35.48 0.21
CA PRO A 328 1.90 -35.80 1.02
C PRO A 328 2.14 -35.46 2.50
N GLY A 329 1.41 -34.47 3.03
CA GLY A 329 1.50 -34.03 4.42
C GLY A 329 2.38 -32.79 4.70
N ALA A 330 3.06 -32.21 3.71
CA ALA A 330 3.78 -30.94 3.86
C ALA A 330 2.90 -29.74 3.47
N ASP A 331 3.10 -28.58 4.11
CA ASP A 331 2.41 -27.36 3.69
C ASP A 331 2.97 -26.82 2.36
N PRO A 332 2.13 -26.22 1.48
CA PRO A 332 2.61 -25.51 0.28
C PRO A 332 3.55 -24.37 0.67
N GLU A 333 4.66 -24.12 -0.01
CA GLU A 333 5.54 -22.98 0.33
C GLU A 333 4.83 -21.61 0.30
N PHE A 334 5.37 -20.62 1.01
CA PHE A 334 4.84 -19.26 0.93
C PHE A 334 5.19 -18.64 -0.42
N GLU A 335 4.14 -18.28 -1.14
CA GLU A 335 4.17 -17.64 -2.43
C GLU A 335 4.07 -16.11 -2.26
N HIS A 336 4.83 -15.32 -3.03
CA HIS A 336 4.73 -13.85 -3.04
C HIS A 336 3.91 -13.35 -4.23
N PHE A 337 2.84 -12.60 -3.96
CA PHE A 337 2.15 -11.90 -5.04
C PHE A 337 2.71 -10.50 -5.25
N PHE A 338 3.09 -10.19 -6.49
CA PHE A 338 3.47 -8.85 -6.90
C PHE A 338 2.58 -8.34 -8.03
N MET A 339 1.68 -7.41 -7.70
CA MET A 339 0.68 -6.86 -8.61
C MET A 339 1.21 -6.42 -9.99
N PRO A 340 2.36 -5.75 -10.10
CA PRO A 340 2.89 -5.33 -11.41
C PRO A 340 3.23 -6.49 -12.35
N GLU A 341 3.65 -7.65 -11.81
CA GLU A 341 3.94 -8.84 -12.62
C GLU A 341 2.65 -9.42 -13.20
N TRP A 342 1.61 -9.56 -12.38
CA TRP A 342 0.30 -10.00 -12.87
C TRP A 342 -0.30 -9.01 -13.87
N PHE A 343 -0.22 -7.71 -13.58
CA PHE A 343 -0.71 -6.68 -14.49
C PHE A 343 0.00 -6.71 -15.86
N ALA A 344 1.30 -6.99 -15.88
CA ALA A 344 2.05 -7.17 -17.13
C ALA A 344 1.60 -8.38 -17.94
N ILE A 345 1.12 -9.45 -17.29
CA ILE A 345 0.48 -10.59 -17.96
C ILE A 345 -0.89 -10.17 -18.51
N ARG A 346 -1.71 -9.48 -17.71
CA ARG A 346 -3.07 -9.08 -18.10
C ARG A 346 -3.10 -8.10 -19.25
N THR A 347 -2.13 -7.20 -19.37
CA THR A 347 -2.00 -6.29 -20.52
C THR A 347 -1.69 -7.01 -21.85
N ARG A 348 -1.23 -8.27 -21.81
CA ARG A 348 -1.07 -9.12 -22.99
C ARG A 348 -2.32 -9.95 -23.31
N GLN A 349 -3.14 -10.23 -22.31
CA GLN A 349 -4.37 -11.03 -22.44
C GLN A 349 -5.59 -10.19 -22.80
N LEU A 350 -5.63 -8.93 -22.37
CA LEU A 350 -6.78 -8.04 -22.54
C LEU A 350 -6.40 -6.79 -23.32
N SER A 351 -7.39 -6.23 -24.03
CA SER A 351 -7.22 -4.93 -24.67
C SER A 351 -7.07 -3.81 -23.62
N ILE A 352 -6.38 -2.74 -23.99
CA ILE A 352 -6.26 -1.53 -23.15
C ILE A 352 -7.64 -0.98 -22.77
N SER A 353 -8.60 -1.00 -23.70
CA SER A 353 -9.96 -0.51 -23.45
C SER A 353 -10.68 -1.34 -22.38
N THR A 354 -10.51 -2.67 -22.42
CA THR A 354 -11.09 -3.59 -21.43
C THR A 354 -10.50 -3.35 -20.05
N ILE A 355 -9.17 -3.24 -19.94
CA ILE A 355 -8.49 -2.95 -18.68
C ILE A 355 -8.95 -1.59 -18.12
N THR A 356 -8.99 -0.56 -18.97
CA THR A 356 -9.42 0.78 -18.57
C THR A 356 -10.85 0.76 -18.02
N GLN A 357 -11.76 0.04 -18.69
CA GLN A 357 -13.13 -0.09 -18.26
C GLN A 357 -13.25 -0.85 -16.93
N MET A 358 -12.55 -1.99 -16.79
CA MET A 358 -12.48 -2.76 -15.55
C MET A 358 -12.02 -1.89 -14.38
N GLN A 359 -10.96 -1.10 -14.59
CA GLN A 359 -10.43 -0.21 -13.57
C GLN A 359 -11.41 0.92 -13.24
N LYS A 360 -12.04 1.53 -14.24
CA LYS A 360 -13.05 2.56 -14.03
C LYS A 360 -14.22 2.05 -13.20
N ASP A 361 -14.80 0.91 -13.57
CA ASP A 361 -15.95 0.34 -12.88
C ASP A 361 -15.63 -0.05 -11.43
N ALA A 362 -14.46 -0.66 -11.21
CA ALA A 362 -14.01 -1.07 -9.89
C ALA A 362 -13.73 0.15 -9.00
N TRP A 363 -13.06 1.17 -9.54
CA TRP A 363 -12.71 2.38 -8.81
C TRP A 363 -13.94 3.22 -8.46
N THR A 364 -14.84 3.47 -9.41
CA THR A 364 -16.07 4.23 -9.18
C THR A 364 -16.91 3.59 -8.06
N ARG A 365 -17.04 2.26 -8.06
CA ARG A 365 -17.78 1.56 -6.99
C ARG A 365 -17.07 1.65 -5.65
N LEU A 366 -15.75 1.44 -5.61
CA LEU A 366 -14.99 1.60 -4.38
C LEU A 366 -15.19 2.98 -3.77
N MET A 367 -15.05 4.04 -4.56
CA MET A 367 -15.13 5.43 -4.07
C MET A 367 -16.51 5.79 -3.52
N SER A 368 -17.56 5.13 -4.01
CA SER A 368 -18.92 5.19 -3.45
C SER A 368 -19.00 4.41 -2.14
N ASP A 369 -18.66 3.12 -2.17
CA ASP A 369 -18.96 2.19 -1.09
C ASP A 369 -18.03 2.39 0.13
N CYS A 370 -16.77 2.79 -0.09
CA CYS A 370 -15.77 2.89 0.97
C CYS A 370 -16.09 3.94 2.04
N GLN A 371 -16.91 4.92 1.70
CA GLN A 371 -17.36 5.96 2.63
C GLN A 371 -18.28 5.39 3.73
N THR A 372 -18.91 4.24 3.48
CA THR A 372 -19.80 3.57 4.45
C THR A 372 -19.06 2.70 5.46
N TRP A 373 -17.76 2.45 5.26
CA TRP A 373 -16.95 1.53 6.07
C TRP A 373 -16.57 2.07 7.45
N GLY A 374 -17.07 3.26 7.83
CA GLY A 374 -16.81 3.85 9.15
C GLY A 374 -15.34 4.22 9.38
N VAL A 375 -14.59 4.49 8.32
CA VAL A 375 -13.21 5.01 8.40
C VAL A 375 -13.28 6.53 8.49
N SER A 376 -12.83 7.08 9.62
CA SER A 376 -12.76 8.52 9.88
C SER A 376 -11.52 9.13 9.25
N LEU A 377 -11.70 10.20 8.46
CA LEU A 377 -10.61 10.97 7.89
C LEU A 377 -10.11 12.00 8.91
N ARG A 378 -8.83 11.93 9.24
CA ARG A 378 -8.15 12.86 10.15
C ARG A 378 -7.12 13.67 9.37
N ARG A 379 -7.43 14.95 9.16
CA ARG A 379 -6.51 15.92 8.55
C ARG A 379 -5.55 16.46 9.61
N VAL A 380 -4.25 16.49 9.30
CA VAL A 380 -3.20 17.04 10.17
C VAL A 380 -2.36 18.00 9.34
N CYS A 381 -2.47 19.28 9.66
CA CYS A 381 -1.77 20.35 8.95
C CYS A 381 -0.73 21.00 9.87
N GLY A 382 0.38 21.42 9.29
CA GLY A 382 1.46 22.10 9.97
C GLY A 382 2.59 21.13 10.34
N PRO A 383 3.87 21.52 10.16
CA PRO A 383 5.00 20.61 10.40
C PRO A 383 5.06 20.11 11.85
N LYS A 384 4.71 20.95 12.83
CA LYS A 384 4.71 20.59 14.25
C LYS A 384 3.64 19.54 14.56
N GLN A 385 2.44 19.71 14.03
CA GLN A 385 1.30 18.83 14.24
C GLN A 385 1.52 17.49 13.54
N VAL A 386 2.07 17.51 12.32
CA VAL A 386 2.46 16.29 11.60
C VAL A 386 3.49 15.48 12.40
N LYS A 387 4.54 16.14 12.94
CA LYS A 387 5.52 15.46 13.81
C LYS A 387 4.86 14.88 15.06
N ALA A 388 4.01 15.64 15.74
CA ALA A 388 3.33 15.19 16.95
C ALA A 388 2.37 14.01 16.67
N ALA A 389 1.65 14.03 15.55
CA ALA A 389 0.79 12.94 15.11
C ALA A 389 1.60 11.67 14.81
N TYR A 390 2.77 11.80 14.17
CA TYR A 390 3.69 10.68 13.98
C TYR A 390 4.16 10.09 15.31
N GLU A 391 4.59 10.93 16.26
CA GLU A 391 5.04 10.48 17.59
C GLU A 391 3.90 9.80 18.38
N GLU A 392 2.67 10.28 18.23
CA GLU A 392 1.48 9.63 18.79
C GLU A 392 1.25 8.25 18.16
N ILE A 393 1.35 8.13 16.84
CA ILE A 393 1.20 6.87 16.10
C ILE A 393 2.25 5.84 16.52
N VAL A 394 3.51 6.23 16.61
CA VAL A 394 4.57 5.34 17.07
C VAL A 394 4.28 4.80 18.47
N ARG A 395 3.77 5.66 19.37
CA ARG A 395 3.52 5.30 20.76
C ARG A 395 2.26 4.46 20.95
N LYS A 396 1.16 4.79 20.27
CA LYS A 396 -0.16 4.15 20.44
C LYS A 396 -0.44 3.06 19.41
N GLY A 397 0.32 3.03 18.32
CA GLY A 397 -0.01 2.31 17.10
C GLY A 397 -1.07 3.02 16.28
N LEU A 398 -1.18 2.64 15.01
CA LEU A 398 -2.28 3.06 14.15
C LEU A 398 -3.55 2.30 14.50
N VAL A 399 -4.67 3.03 14.46
CA VAL A 399 -6.02 2.46 14.57
C VAL A 399 -6.62 2.36 13.15
N PRO A 400 -7.16 1.21 12.75
CA PRO A 400 -7.63 1.00 11.38
C PRO A 400 -8.88 1.82 11.01
N GLN A 401 -9.62 2.30 12.03
CA GLN A 401 -10.77 3.18 11.90
C GLN A 401 -10.37 4.61 11.51
N GLU A 402 -9.10 4.98 11.63
CA GLU A 402 -8.61 6.29 11.21
C GLU A 402 -7.82 6.18 9.91
N ALA A 403 -7.94 7.22 9.09
CA ALA A 403 -7.12 7.41 7.92
C ALA A 403 -6.61 8.85 7.90
N PHE A 404 -5.29 8.99 7.80
CA PHE A 404 -4.64 10.27 8.01
C PHE A 404 -4.32 10.94 6.68
N ILE A 405 -4.68 12.21 6.58
CA ILE A 405 -4.29 13.09 5.49
C ILE A 405 -3.40 14.18 6.07
N TRP A 406 -2.13 14.16 5.73
CA TRP A 406 -1.14 15.07 6.29
C TRP A 406 -0.76 16.15 5.30
N SER A 407 -0.47 17.33 5.83
CA SER A 407 0.09 18.44 5.09
C SER A 407 1.16 19.14 5.94
N LEU A 408 2.29 19.48 5.32
CA LEU A 408 3.30 20.30 5.96
C LEU A 408 2.99 21.80 5.83
N TRP A 409 1.91 22.16 5.16
CA TRP A 409 1.36 23.52 5.16
C TRP A 409 0.55 23.74 6.42
N GLU A 410 0.58 24.98 6.93
CA GLU A 410 -0.33 25.34 8.02
C GLU A 410 -1.77 25.25 7.52
N GLU A 411 -2.70 25.02 8.45
CA GLU A 411 -4.12 25.05 8.12
C GLU A 411 -4.49 26.46 7.65
N THR A 412 -4.82 26.62 6.37
CA THR A 412 -5.36 27.88 5.88
C THR A 412 -6.80 27.99 6.39
N SER A 413 -7.09 29.10 7.07
CA SER A 413 -8.40 29.42 7.63
C SER A 413 -9.55 29.49 6.60
N GLU A 414 -9.26 29.29 5.31
CA GLU A 414 -10.22 29.31 4.20
C GLU A 414 -10.80 27.94 3.85
N ALA A 415 -10.34 26.84 4.46
CA ALA A 415 -10.91 25.49 4.25
C ALA A 415 -12.09 25.14 5.18
N LYS A 416 -12.81 26.14 5.68
CA LYS A 416 -14.16 25.99 6.23
C LYS A 416 -15.15 26.61 5.25
N LEU A 417 -15.55 25.86 4.23
CA LEU A 417 -16.84 26.02 3.53
C LEU A 417 -17.13 24.74 2.73
#